data_AF-A0A6N7GN61-F1
#
_entry.id   AF-A0A6N7GN61-F1
#
_cell.length_a   1.000
_cell.length_b   1.000
_cell.length_c   1.000
_cell.angle_alpha   90.00
_cell.angle_beta   90.00
_cell.angle_gamma   90.00
#
_symmetry.space_group_name_H-M   'P 1'
#
loop_
_entity.id
_entity.type
_entity.pdbx_description
1 polymer ?
#
loop_
_entity_poly.entity_id
_entity_poly.type
_entity_poly.pdbx_seq_one_letter_code
_entity_poly.pdbx_strand_id
1 'polypeptide(L)'
;AVLAERGMTATGLARAVNVTPSTVGKWADGAAPTVEHAEQAAAALGVPAADLFDRVHLSHRGGRASRLELPLVPGAPTVDQALHTPATGDPRWVDQAACANPDLDPETWWPDPTDPAEQARRTCGGCPVLGDCRQAFLGDPQTRRQGADGIWAGLPGRVLLALTRDRQAGRRLASLISPQGATSAPLAADPGVTRPAVTQPRTGRHGDPGVDPDRRWPTSGREGVAR
;
A
#
# COMPACT_ATOMS: atom_id res chain seq x y z
N ALA A 1 19.30 13.86 6.49
CA ALA A 1 19.28 13.44 7.90
C ALA A 1 20.14 12.19 8.12
N VAL A 2 19.76 11.03 7.57
CA VAL A 2 20.43 9.73 7.79
C VAL A 2 21.95 9.72 7.56
N LEU A 3 22.44 10.41 6.51
CA LEU A 3 23.88 10.54 6.22
C LEU A 3 24.66 11.15 7.39
N ALA A 4 24.17 12.26 7.95
CA ALA A 4 24.83 12.97 9.04
C ALA A 4 24.83 12.17 10.34
N GLU A 5 23.71 11.50 10.65
CA GLU A 5 23.57 10.63 11.83
C GLU A 5 24.55 9.44 11.81
N ARG A 6 24.89 8.96 10.61
CA ARG A 6 25.82 7.84 10.41
C ARG A 6 27.26 8.29 10.14
N GLY A 7 27.55 9.60 10.23
CA GLY A 7 28.87 10.15 9.92
C GLY A 7 29.31 9.91 8.48
N MET A 8 28.37 9.66 7.56
CA MET A 8 28.66 9.35 6.17
C MET A 8 28.48 10.60 5.31
N THR A 9 29.51 10.93 4.51
CA THR A 9 29.41 12.05 3.56
C THR A 9 28.74 11.63 2.26
N ALA A 10 28.18 12.58 1.51
CA ALA A 10 27.62 12.30 0.18
C ALA A 10 28.66 11.67 -0.76
N THR A 11 29.92 12.12 -0.69
CA THR A 11 31.05 11.52 -1.43
C THR A 11 31.36 10.10 -0.98
N GLY A 12 31.27 9.83 0.33
CA GLY A 12 31.46 8.49 0.90
C GLY A 12 30.39 7.52 0.39
N LEU A 13 29.12 7.92 0.44
CA LEU A 13 28.02 7.11 -0.08
C LEU A 13 28.14 6.91 -1.59
N ALA A 14 28.45 7.97 -2.34
CA ALA A 14 28.62 7.91 -3.80
C ALA A 14 29.68 6.88 -4.21
N ARG A 15 30.80 6.84 -3.48
CA ARG A 15 31.84 5.82 -3.68
C ARG A 15 31.34 4.42 -3.35
N ALA A 16 30.59 4.25 -2.26
CA ALA A 16 30.08 2.95 -1.84
C ALA A 16 29.10 2.33 -2.84
N VAL A 17 28.32 3.17 -3.54
CA VAL A 17 27.29 2.73 -4.51
C VAL A 17 27.68 2.97 -5.96
N ASN A 18 28.96 3.29 -6.21
CA ASN A 18 29.52 3.52 -7.54
C ASN A 18 28.75 4.55 -8.41
N VAL A 19 28.35 5.68 -7.81
CA VAL A 19 27.72 6.81 -8.51
C VAL A 19 28.48 8.11 -8.27
N THR A 20 28.08 9.18 -8.95
CA THR A 20 28.64 10.52 -8.70
C THR A 20 28.07 11.15 -7.43
N PRO A 21 28.83 11.99 -6.71
CA PRO A 21 28.30 12.76 -5.56
C PRO A 21 27.08 13.61 -5.91
N SER A 22 27.02 14.12 -7.15
CA SER A 22 25.86 14.85 -7.67
C SER A 22 24.59 14.00 -7.75
N THR A 23 24.72 12.70 -8.03
CA THR A 23 23.60 11.76 -8.06
C THR A 23 23.05 11.54 -6.65
N VAL A 24 23.93 11.41 -5.66
CA VAL A 24 23.53 11.33 -4.24
C VAL A 24 22.86 12.63 -3.77
N GLY A 25 23.36 13.80 -4.22
CA GLY A 25 22.72 15.09 -3.97
C GLY A 25 21.27 15.11 -4.48
N LYS A 26 21.05 14.67 -5.73
CA LYS A 26 19.70 14.55 -6.29
C LYS A 26 18.80 13.62 -5.46
N TRP A 27 19.35 12.54 -4.88
CA TRP A 27 18.56 11.66 -4.00
C TRP A 27 18.15 12.35 -2.70
N ALA A 28 19.03 13.19 -2.13
CA ALA A 28 18.69 14.02 -0.98
C ALA A 28 17.62 15.08 -1.34
N ASP A 29 17.60 15.54 -2.59
CA ASP A 29 16.59 16.44 -3.14
C ASP A 29 15.31 15.73 -3.60
N GLY A 30 15.17 14.41 -3.33
CA GLY A 30 13.96 13.64 -3.59
C GLY A 30 13.94 12.84 -4.90
N ALA A 31 14.98 12.88 -5.73
CA ALA A 31 15.07 12.02 -6.89
C ALA A 31 15.26 10.56 -6.46
N ALA A 32 14.37 9.65 -6.89
CA ALA A 32 14.53 8.27 -6.47
C ALA A 32 15.74 7.60 -7.16
N PRO A 33 16.52 6.76 -6.46
CA PRO A 33 17.54 5.90 -7.06
C PRO A 33 16.91 4.74 -7.87
N THR A 34 17.76 3.94 -8.52
CA THR A 34 17.37 2.60 -9.00
C THR A 34 17.28 1.63 -7.80
N VAL A 35 16.61 0.48 -7.98
CA VAL A 35 16.52 -0.57 -6.94
C VAL A 35 17.91 -0.98 -6.44
N GLU A 36 18.81 -1.22 -7.39
CA GLU A 36 20.18 -1.66 -7.10
C GLU A 36 20.94 -0.62 -6.28
N HIS A 37 20.92 0.65 -6.70
CA HIS A 37 21.57 1.73 -5.96
C HIS A 37 20.92 1.98 -4.59
N ALA A 38 19.60 1.79 -4.47
CA ALA A 38 18.89 1.88 -3.20
C ALA A 38 19.38 0.81 -2.21
N GLU A 39 19.50 -0.44 -2.68
CA GLU A 39 19.98 -1.57 -1.86
C GLU A 39 21.44 -1.41 -1.46
N GLN A 40 22.28 -0.99 -2.40
CA GLN A 40 23.69 -0.68 -2.12
C GLN A 40 23.84 0.47 -1.13
N ALA A 41 23.02 1.52 -1.26
CA ALA A 41 23.02 2.64 -0.32
C ALA A 41 22.58 2.21 1.08
N ALA A 42 21.56 1.35 1.16
CA ALA A 42 21.08 0.80 2.41
C ALA A 42 22.12 -0.08 3.10
N ALA A 43 22.76 -0.96 2.34
CA ALA A 43 23.86 -1.78 2.82
C ALA A 43 25.03 -0.93 3.32
N ALA A 44 25.41 0.13 2.58
CA ALA A 44 26.48 1.05 2.99
C ALA A 44 26.15 1.82 4.27
N LEU A 45 24.88 2.15 4.49
CA LEU A 45 24.40 2.87 5.66
C LEU A 45 24.03 1.96 6.85
N GLY A 46 24.03 0.64 6.65
CA GLY A 46 23.64 -0.34 7.66
C GLY A 46 22.17 -0.20 8.07
N VAL A 47 21.29 0.14 7.12
CA VAL A 47 19.85 0.27 7.34
C VAL A 47 19.08 -0.58 6.31
N PRO A 48 17.87 -1.04 6.62
CA PRO A 48 16.97 -1.62 5.63
C PRO A 48 16.71 -0.65 4.46
N ALA A 49 16.71 -1.15 3.23
CA ALA A 49 16.44 -0.31 2.06
C ALA A 49 15.04 0.32 2.06
N ALA A 50 14.09 -0.32 2.75
CA ALA A 50 12.75 0.20 2.95
C ALA A 50 12.72 1.46 3.83
N ASP A 51 13.75 1.67 4.66
CA ASP A 51 13.86 2.84 5.56
C ASP A 51 14.48 4.04 4.85
N LEU A 52 15.13 3.83 3.70
CA LEU A 52 15.74 4.88 2.89
C LEU A 52 14.87 5.33 1.71
N PHE A 53 14.09 4.42 1.14
CA PHE A 53 13.29 4.68 -0.06
C PHE A 53 11.94 3.96 0.09
N ASP A 54 10.83 4.71 0.09
CA ASP A 54 9.49 4.13 0.10
C ASP A 54 9.26 3.42 -1.25
N ARG A 55 9.39 2.09 -1.21
CA ARG A 55 9.46 1.23 -2.39
C ARG A 55 8.08 1.12 -3.05
N VAL A 56 7.83 1.93 -4.08
CA VAL A 56 6.80 1.65 -5.09
C VAL A 56 7.44 1.36 -6.44
N HIS A 57 7.92 0.13 -6.60
CA HIS A 57 8.20 -0.41 -7.93
C HIS A 57 6.95 -1.11 -8.43
N LEU A 58 6.21 -0.46 -9.33
CA LEU A 58 5.21 -1.15 -10.14
C LEU A 58 5.94 -1.91 -11.24
N SER A 59 5.88 -3.24 -11.19
CA SER A 59 6.40 -4.08 -12.25
C SER A 59 5.38 -4.13 -13.39
N HIS A 60 5.78 -3.75 -14.61
CA HIS A 60 4.95 -3.93 -15.81
C HIS A 60 5.64 -4.89 -16.80
N ARG A 61 4.88 -5.82 -17.37
CA ARG A 61 5.22 -6.48 -18.64
C ARG A 61 5.35 -5.39 -19.72
N GLY A 62 6.50 -5.27 -20.38
CA GLY A 62 6.62 -4.53 -21.65
C GLY A 62 7.52 -3.28 -21.71
N GLY A 63 8.37 -3.02 -20.69
CA GLY A 63 9.57 -2.19 -20.92
C GLY A 63 9.43 -0.66 -20.89
N ARG A 64 8.34 -0.08 -20.37
CA ARG A 64 8.32 1.32 -19.93
C ARG A 64 7.80 1.40 -18.50
N ALA A 65 8.71 1.64 -17.55
CA ALA A 65 8.35 1.84 -16.15
C ALA A 65 7.62 3.18 -16.02
N SER A 66 6.30 3.16 -15.84
CA SER A 66 5.58 4.31 -15.33
C SER A 66 5.91 4.42 -13.84
N ARG A 67 6.85 5.30 -13.52
CA ARG A 67 7.25 5.60 -12.16
C ARG A 67 6.10 6.36 -11.50
N LEU A 68 5.37 5.72 -10.60
CA LEU A 68 4.52 6.44 -9.64
C LEU A 68 5.45 6.93 -8.54
N GLU A 69 6.04 8.11 -8.75
CA GLU A 69 6.80 8.81 -7.71
C GLU A 69 5.80 9.34 -6.68
N LEU A 70 5.70 8.65 -5.54
CA LEU A 70 5.06 9.22 -4.37
C LEU A 70 6.12 9.93 -3.54
N PRO A 71 5.98 11.23 -3.29
CA PRO A 71 6.90 11.92 -2.41
C PRO A 71 6.82 11.28 -1.01
N LEU A 72 7.97 11.16 -0.37
CA LEU A 72 8.05 10.79 1.04
C LEU A 72 7.43 11.92 1.87
N VAL A 73 6.34 11.61 2.57
CA VAL A 73 5.70 12.55 3.48
C VAL A 73 5.95 12.05 4.91
N PRO A 74 6.69 12.80 5.74
CA PRO A 74 6.97 12.39 7.12
C PRO A 74 5.68 12.10 7.88
N GLY A 75 5.57 10.92 8.48
CA GLY A 75 4.38 10.51 9.22
C GLY A 75 3.20 10.05 8.36
N ALA A 76 3.35 9.96 7.04
CA ALA A 76 2.40 9.25 6.18
C ALA A 76 2.66 7.74 6.23
N PRO A 77 1.66 6.89 5.94
CA PRO A 77 1.89 5.47 5.84
C PRO A 77 2.74 5.17 4.61
N THR A 78 3.68 4.25 4.77
CA THR A 78 4.42 3.69 3.63
C THR A 78 3.51 2.85 2.78
N VAL A 79 3.95 2.53 1.56
CA VAL A 79 3.18 1.63 0.69
C VAL A 79 3.02 0.24 1.30
N ASP A 80 4.05 -0.24 2.00
CA ASP A 80 3.99 -1.52 2.68
C ASP A 80 2.91 -1.53 3.78
N GLN A 81 2.88 -0.49 4.62
CA GLN A 81 1.84 -0.32 5.65
C GLN A 81 0.45 -0.24 5.03
N ALA A 82 0.27 0.61 4.02
CA ALA A 82 -1.00 0.77 3.34
C ALA A 82 -1.50 -0.56 2.76
N LEU A 83 -0.62 -1.43 2.24
CA LEU A 83 -1.00 -2.70 1.61
C LEU A 83 -1.14 -3.87 2.59
N HIS A 84 -0.41 -3.90 3.70
CA HIS A 84 -0.34 -5.07 4.58
C HIS A 84 -1.01 -4.90 5.94
N THR A 85 -1.34 -3.68 6.36
CA THR A 85 -2.10 -3.50 7.61
C THR A 85 -3.40 -4.30 7.55
N PRO A 86 -3.65 -5.24 8.47
CA PRO A 86 -4.86 -6.06 8.45
C PRO A 86 -6.10 -5.19 8.68
N ALA A 87 -7.20 -5.55 8.03
CA ALA A 87 -8.51 -4.98 8.33
C ALA A 87 -8.99 -5.52 9.69
N THR A 88 -9.63 -4.68 10.49
CA THR A 88 -10.19 -5.09 11.78
C THR A 88 -11.50 -5.87 11.60
N GLY A 89 -12.23 -5.62 10.51
CA GLY A 89 -13.55 -6.19 10.27
C GLY A 89 -14.66 -5.54 11.11
N ASP A 90 -14.36 -4.45 11.82
CA ASP A 90 -15.36 -3.70 12.58
C ASP A 90 -16.34 -2.99 11.64
N PRO A 91 -17.65 -3.26 11.67
CA PRO A 91 -18.62 -2.57 10.82
C PRO A 91 -18.69 -1.06 11.08
N ARG A 92 -18.20 -0.57 12.22
CA ARG A 92 -18.15 0.84 12.60
C ARG A 92 -16.77 1.48 12.42
N TRP A 93 -15.90 0.87 11.60
CA TRP A 93 -14.57 1.42 11.31
C TRP A 93 -14.61 2.88 10.83
N VAL A 94 -15.65 3.29 10.12
CA VAL A 94 -15.82 4.68 9.62
C VAL A 94 -15.85 5.68 10.77
N ASP A 95 -16.50 5.34 11.89
CA ASP A 95 -16.64 6.22 13.04
C ASP A 95 -15.29 6.39 13.79
N GLN A 96 -14.31 5.51 13.52
CA GLN A 96 -12.97 5.51 14.11
C GLN A 96 -11.91 6.08 13.14
N ALA A 97 -12.30 6.47 11.93
CA ALA A 97 -11.38 7.00 10.95
C ALA A 97 -10.86 8.38 11.40
N ALA A 98 -9.54 8.56 11.39
CA ALA A 98 -8.93 9.84 11.75
C ALA A 98 -9.42 11.00 10.86
N CYS A 99 -9.82 10.70 9.61
CA CYS A 99 -10.40 11.66 8.68
C CYS A 99 -11.84 12.08 9.00
N ALA A 100 -12.55 11.36 9.88
CA ALA A 100 -13.89 11.71 10.30
C ALA A 100 -13.92 12.84 11.35
N ASN A 101 -12.75 13.35 11.76
CA ASN A 101 -12.66 14.49 12.67
C ASN A 101 -13.29 15.74 12.01
N PRO A 102 -14.29 16.39 12.65
CA PRO A 102 -14.95 17.57 12.10
C PRO A 102 -14.04 18.79 11.92
N ASP A 103 -12.87 18.82 12.57
CA ASP A 103 -11.89 19.89 12.41
C ASP A 103 -11.08 19.79 11.10
N LEU A 104 -11.22 18.69 10.36
CA LEU A 104 -10.50 18.46 9.11
C LEU A 104 -11.42 18.73 7.91
N ASP A 105 -10.94 19.53 6.96
CA ASP A 105 -11.65 19.81 5.72
C ASP A 105 -11.74 18.54 4.85
N PRO A 106 -12.95 18.05 4.50
CA PRO A 106 -13.12 16.91 3.62
C PRO A 106 -12.36 17.03 2.30
N GLU A 107 -12.25 18.23 1.72
CA GLU A 107 -11.56 18.44 0.43
C GLU A 107 -10.05 18.14 0.51
N THR A 108 -9.48 18.07 1.72
CA THR A 108 -8.08 17.64 1.95
C THR A 108 -7.79 16.25 1.37
N TRP A 109 -8.79 15.36 1.32
CA TRP A 109 -8.65 14.01 0.75
C TRP A 109 -8.89 13.94 -0.75
N TRP A 110 -9.26 15.05 -1.40
CA TRP A 110 -9.43 15.21 -2.85
C TRP A 110 -8.45 16.26 -3.40
N PRO A 111 -7.14 16.01 -3.29
CA PRO A 111 -6.11 16.93 -3.75
C PRO A 111 -6.12 17.05 -5.28
N ASP A 112 -5.58 18.16 -5.78
CA ASP A 112 -5.24 18.28 -7.19
C ASP A 112 -4.21 17.22 -7.61
N PRO A 113 -4.20 16.77 -8.89
CA PRO A 113 -3.29 15.73 -9.35
C PRO A 113 -1.80 16.02 -9.12
N THR A 114 -1.44 17.30 -9.04
CA THR A 114 -0.06 17.78 -8.79
C THR A 114 0.26 17.97 -7.32
N ASP A 115 -0.73 17.95 -6.43
CA ASP A 115 -0.52 18.13 -5.00
C ASP A 115 -0.08 16.80 -4.35
N PRO A 116 1.04 16.78 -3.60
CA PRO A 116 1.50 15.61 -2.86
C PRO A 116 0.53 15.10 -1.78
N ALA A 117 -0.52 15.87 -1.46
CA ALA A 117 -1.55 15.58 -0.49
C ALA A 117 -1.00 15.36 0.92
N GLU A 118 0.00 16.14 1.31
CA GLU A 118 0.78 15.85 2.52
C GLU A 118 -0.06 15.78 3.78
N GLN A 119 -1.01 16.70 3.95
CA GLN A 119 -1.87 16.75 5.12
C GLN A 119 -2.75 15.49 5.23
N ALA A 120 -3.46 15.13 4.15
CA ALA A 120 -4.26 13.89 4.12
C ALA A 120 -3.40 12.66 4.42
N ARG A 121 -2.24 12.56 3.78
CA ARG A 121 -1.33 11.42 3.93
C ARG A 121 -0.78 11.33 5.35
N ARG A 122 -0.42 12.45 5.98
CA ARG A 122 -0.01 12.52 7.41
C ARG A 122 -1.13 12.06 8.32
N THR A 123 -2.35 12.54 8.13
CA THR A 123 -3.50 12.09 8.93
C THR A 123 -3.72 10.59 8.82
N CYS A 124 -3.51 10.01 7.63
CA CYS A 124 -3.63 8.57 7.46
C CYS A 124 -2.56 7.75 8.20
N GLY A 125 -1.37 8.29 8.49
CA GLY A 125 -0.28 7.50 9.05
C GLY A 125 -0.51 7.03 10.49
N GLY A 126 -1.36 7.72 11.24
CA GLY A 126 -1.82 7.31 12.58
C GLY A 126 -3.22 6.72 12.60
N CYS A 127 -3.85 6.50 11.44
CA CYS A 127 -5.26 6.11 11.38
C CYS A 127 -5.45 4.62 11.77
N PRO A 128 -6.28 4.30 12.78
CA PRO A 128 -6.42 2.93 13.28
C PRO A 128 -7.13 1.98 12.29
N VAL A 129 -7.83 2.54 11.30
CA VAL A 129 -8.67 1.80 10.34
C VAL A 129 -8.07 1.75 8.94
N LEU A 130 -6.75 1.87 8.83
CA LEU A 130 -6.03 1.87 7.55
C LEU A 130 -6.37 0.63 6.70
N GLY A 131 -6.42 -0.55 7.32
CA GLY A 131 -6.75 -1.81 6.65
C GLY A 131 -8.20 -1.89 6.18
N ASP A 132 -9.15 -1.44 7.00
CA ASP A 132 -10.58 -1.41 6.67
C ASP A 132 -10.85 -0.39 5.54
N CYS A 133 -10.22 0.79 5.59
CA CYS A 133 -10.29 1.81 4.55
C CYS A 133 -9.80 1.27 3.20
N ARG A 134 -8.65 0.57 3.17
CA ARG A 134 -8.15 -0.12 1.97
C ARG A 134 -9.17 -1.13 1.46
N GLN A 135 -9.71 -1.97 2.34
CA GLN A 135 -10.64 -3.04 1.95
C GLN A 135 -11.95 -2.47 1.40
N ALA A 136 -12.50 -1.42 2.03
CA ALA A 136 -13.68 -0.73 1.57
C ALA A 136 -13.47 -0.14 0.17
N PHE A 137 -12.36 0.58 -0.03
CA PHE A 137 -12.01 1.14 -1.33
C PHE A 137 -11.89 0.04 -2.39
N LEU A 138 -11.14 -1.04 -2.13
CA LEU A 138 -10.91 -2.09 -3.12
C LEU A 138 -12.15 -2.96 -3.39
N GLY A 139 -13.00 -3.12 -2.37
CA GLY A 139 -14.18 -4.00 -2.38
C GLY A 139 -15.34 -3.48 -3.22
N ASP A 140 -15.48 -2.16 -3.39
CA ASP A 140 -16.60 -1.57 -4.13
C ASP A 140 -16.17 -0.92 -5.46
N PRO A 141 -16.64 -1.42 -6.62
CA PRO A 141 -16.32 -0.84 -7.93
C PRO A 141 -16.75 0.62 -8.11
N GLN A 142 -17.80 1.08 -7.43
CA GLN A 142 -18.23 2.48 -7.52
C GLN A 142 -17.28 3.40 -6.76
N THR A 143 -16.95 3.03 -5.52
CA THR A 143 -15.93 3.70 -4.69
C THR A 143 -14.59 3.76 -5.39
N ARG A 144 -14.15 2.69 -6.06
CA ARG A 144 -12.91 2.72 -6.87
C ARG A 144 -12.94 3.73 -8.00
N ARG A 145 -14.10 3.90 -8.65
CA ARG A 145 -14.25 4.81 -9.79
C ARG A 145 -14.29 6.27 -9.33
N GLN A 146 -15.02 6.55 -8.26
CA GLN A 146 -15.19 7.91 -7.73
C GLN A 146 -13.98 8.36 -6.89
N GLY A 147 -13.35 7.43 -6.18
CA GLY A 147 -12.24 7.70 -5.28
C GLY A 147 -10.84 7.55 -5.92
N ALA A 148 -10.73 7.34 -7.22
CA ALA A 148 -9.43 7.14 -7.88
C ALA A 148 -8.49 8.35 -7.72
N ASP A 149 -9.06 9.55 -7.67
CA ASP A 149 -8.33 10.81 -7.54
C ASP A 149 -8.09 11.21 -6.07
N GLY A 150 -8.81 10.61 -5.12
CA GLY A 150 -8.68 10.89 -3.70
C GLY A 150 -7.63 10.04 -2.97
N ILE A 151 -7.41 10.32 -1.69
CA ILE A 151 -6.50 9.60 -0.80
C ILE A 151 -7.25 8.51 -0.03
N TRP A 152 -6.81 7.26 -0.19
CA TRP A 152 -7.35 6.06 0.45
C TRP A 152 -6.23 5.25 1.09
N ALA A 153 -6.41 4.89 2.36
CA ALA A 153 -5.36 4.23 3.16
C ALA A 153 -3.99 4.95 3.07
N GLY A 154 -4.02 6.29 3.01
CA GLY A 154 -2.85 7.15 2.91
C GLY A 154 -2.12 7.15 1.56
N LEU A 155 -2.71 6.55 0.52
CA LEU A 155 -2.20 6.58 -0.85
C LEU A 155 -3.27 7.14 -1.80
N PRO A 156 -2.88 7.76 -2.93
CA PRO A 156 -3.82 8.07 -4.00
C PRO A 156 -4.51 6.80 -4.48
N GLY A 157 -5.84 6.85 -4.68
CA GLY A 157 -6.65 5.70 -5.08
C GLY A 157 -6.10 5.02 -6.33
N ARG A 158 -5.70 5.80 -7.33
CA ARG A 158 -5.02 5.31 -8.56
C ARG A 158 -3.76 4.48 -8.28
N VAL A 159 -2.95 4.87 -7.30
CA VAL A 159 -1.73 4.16 -6.89
C VAL A 159 -2.11 2.86 -6.19
N LEU A 160 -3.05 2.92 -5.24
CA LEU A 160 -3.51 1.76 -4.49
C LEU A 160 -4.09 0.68 -5.42
N LEU A 161 -4.82 1.09 -6.47
CA LEU A 161 -5.30 0.21 -7.53
C LEU A 161 -4.15 -0.40 -8.34
N ALA A 162 -3.17 0.39 -8.75
CA ALA A 162 -2.03 -0.09 -9.54
C ALA A 162 -1.21 -1.14 -8.76
N LEU A 163 -0.88 -0.84 -7.50
CA LEU A 163 -0.15 -1.71 -6.58
C LEU A 163 -0.85 -3.05 -6.35
N THR A 164 -2.18 -3.00 -6.14
CA THR A 164 -2.97 -4.21 -5.90
C THR A 164 -2.99 -5.11 -7.15
N ARG A 165 -3.13 -4.52 -8.35
CA ARG A 165 -3.10 -5.27 -9.61
C ARG A 165 -1.75 -5.91 -9.88
N ASP A 166 -0.66 -5.18 -9.65
CA ASP A 166 0.70 -5.70 -9.85
C ASP A 166 0.97 -6.92 -8.94
N ARG A 167 0.62 -6.83 -7.65
CA ARG A 167 0.71 -7.97 -6.72
C ARG A 167 -0.12 -9.17 -7.18
N GLN A 168 -1.35 -8.94 -7.65
CA GLN A 168 -2.19 -10.02 -8.16
C GLN A 168 -1.58 -10.66 -9.42
N ALA A 169 -0.98 -9.87 -10.31
CA ALA A 169 -0.28 -10.38 -11.48
C ALA A 169 0.96 -11.19 -11.11
N GLY A 170 1.79 -10.70 -10.18
CA GLY A 170 2.95 -11.41 -9.66
C GLY A 170 2.58 -12.75 -8.98
N ARG A 171 1.53 -12.77 -8.15
CA ARG A 171 1.02 -14.01 -7.54
C ARG A 171 0.51 -15.01 -8.58
N ARG A 172 -0.19 -14.54 -9.62
CA ARG A 172 -0.64 -15.39 -10.73
C ARG A 172 0.54 -16.01 -11.47
N LEU A 173 1.58 -15.22 -11.76
CA LEU A 173 2.79 -15.74 -12.42
C LEU A 173 3.55 -16.74 -11.55
N ALA A 174 3.73 -16.46 -10.26
CA ALA A 174 4.35 -17.39 -9.33
C ALA A 174 3.58 -18.73 -9.25
N SER A 175 2.24 -18.69 -9.25
CA SER A 175 1.41 -19.90 -9.29
C SER A 175 1.52 -20.68 -10.61
N LEU A 176 1.89 -20.03 -11.71
CA LEU A 176 2.10 -20.68 -13.01
C LEU A 176 3.51 -21.26 -13.17
N ILE A 177 4.50 -20.69 -12.45
CA ILE A 177 5.91 -21.10 -12.50
C ILE A 177 6.24 -22.12 -11.40
N SER A 178 5.41 -22.23 -10.35
CA SER A 178 5.50 -23.32 -9.38
C SER A 178 5.40 -24.68 -10.09
N PRO A 179 6.41 -25.55 -9.96
CA PRO A 179 6.37 -26.87 -10.58
C PRO A 179 5.23 -27.68 -9.94
N GLN A 180 4.17 -27.90 -10.70
CA GLN A 180 3.21 -28.96 -10.42
C GLN A 180 3.93 -30.30 -10.65
N GLY A 181 4.64 -30.76 -9.63
CA GLY A 181 5.53 -31.91 -9.78
C GLY A 181 6.23 -32.36 -8.50
N ALA A 182 5.63 -32.16 -7.34
CA ALA A 182 5.89 -33.01 -6.19
C ALA A 182 4.56 -33.67 -5.81
N THR A 183 4.17 -34.67 -6.61
CA THR A 183 3.34 -35.75 -6.09
C THR A 183 4.08 -36.33 -4.89
N SER A 184 3.72 -35.88 -3.69
CA SER A 184 3.99 -36.66 -2.49
C SER A 184 3.29 -37.99 -2.71
N ALA A 185 4.06 -39.00 -3.12
CA ALA A 185 3.62 -40.37 -3.01
C ALA A 185 3.15 -40.58 -1.56
N PRO A 186 1.98 -41.19 -1.33
CA PRO A 186 1.59 -41.53 0.03
C PRO A 186 2.62 -42.54 0.55
N LEU A 187 3.43 -42.12 1.53
CA LEU A 187 4.08 -43.07 2.42
C LEU A 187 2.96 -43.89 3.04
N ALA A 188 3.08 -45.21 2.94
CA ALA A 188 2.10 -46.19 3.35
C ALA A 188 1.47 -45.84 4.71
N ALA A 189 0.13 -45.79 4.74
CA ALA A 189 -0.63 -45.70 5.95
C ALA A 189 -0.48 -47.00 6.75
N ASP A 190 -0.09 -46.85 8.01
CA ASP A 190 -0.10 -47.85 9.07
C ASP A 190 -1.57 -48.28 9.35
N PRO A 191 -1.96 -49.56 9.25
CA PRO A 191 -3.32 -50.00 9.51
C PRO A 191 -3.51 -50.26 11.00
N GLY A 192 -3.86 -49.25 11.80
CA GLY A 192 -3.98 -49.50 13.24
C GLY A 192 -4.73 -48.52 14.13
N VAL A 193 -5.33 -47.43 13.65
CA VAL A 193 -6.02 -46.49 14.56
C VAL A 193 -7.41 -46.11 14.05
N THR A 194 -8.41 -46.80 14.58
CA THR A 194 -9.83 -46.41 14.52
C THR A 194 -10.05 -45.16 15.36
N ARG A 195 -10.33 -44.02 14.72
CA ARG A 195 -10.85 -42.80 15.37
C ARG A 195 -12.37 -42.75 15.26
N PRO A 196 -13.10 -42.39 16.35
CA PRO A 196 -14.56 -42.29 16.33
C PRO A 196 -15.04 -41.07 15.54
N ALA A 197 -16.23 -41.21 14.97
CA ALA A 197 -16.93 -40.21 14.17
C ALA A 197 -17.25 -38.96 15.01
N VAL A 198 -16.78 -37.80 14.56
CA VAL A 198 -17.22 -36.49 15.05
C VAL A 198 -18.27 -35.96 14.09
N THR A 199 -19.50 -35.89 14.58
CA THR A 199 -20.66 -35.29 13.93
C THR A 199 -20.45 -33.78 13.80
N GLN A 200 -20.49 -33.24 12.59
CA GLN A 200 -20.46 -31.79 12.38
C GLN A 200 -21.83 -31.17 12.74
N PRO A 201 -21.88 -30.10 13.55
CA PRO A 201 -23.10 -29.33 13.72
C PRO A 201 -23.32 -28.39 12.52
N ARG A 202 -24.54 -28.45 11.97
CA ARG A 202 -25.09 -27.47 11.05
C ARG A 202 -25.31 -26.15 11.79
N THR A 203 -24.61 -25.10 11.40
CA THR A 203 -24.98 -23.70 11.69
C THR A 203 -25.04 -23.00 10.33
N GLY A 204 -26.17 -22.45 9.89
CA GLY A 204 -27.04 -21.55 10.62
C GLY A 204 -26.93 -20.21 9.90
N ARG A 205 -27.79 -20.02 8.89
CA ARG A 205 -27.84 -18.85 8.01
C ARG A 205 -28.32 -17.65 8.84
N HIS A 206 -27.41 -16.84 9.38
CA HIS A 206 -27.74 -15.56 10.00
C HIS A 206 -27.66 -14.45 8.96
N GLY A 207 -28.73 -13.65 8.90
CA GLY A 207 -28.91 -12.57 7.93
C GLY A 207 -28.00 -11.38 8.20
N ASP A 208 -27.61 -10.73 7.09
CA ASP A 208 -26.97 -9.42 7.05
C ASP A 208 -27.85 -8.35 7.72
N PRO A 209 -27.35 -7.60 8.72
CA PRO A 209 -27.91 -6.32 9.08
C PRO A 209 -27.31 -5.22 8.20
N GLY A 210 -28.21 -4.61 7.42
CA GLY A 210 -28.08 -3.40 6.61
C GLY A 210 -26.78 -2.59 6.70
N VAL A 211 -25.99 -2.68 5.64
CA VAL A 211 -25.18 -1.55 5.17
C VAL A 211 -26.16 -0.52 4.61
N ASP A 212 -26.23 0.66 5.21
CA ASP A 212 -26.96 1.81 4.68
C ASP A 212 -26.29 2.27 3.37
N PRO A 213 -26.91 2.07 2.19
CA PRO A 213 -26.34 2.44 0.91
C PRO A 213 -26.36 3.97 0.66
N ASP A 214 -26.99 4.76 1.54
CA ASP A 214 -27.17 6.20 1.40
C ASP A 214 -26.22 7.05 2.27
N ARG A 215 -25.25 6.44 2.96
CA ARG A 215 -24.05 7.18 3.44
C ARG A 215 -23.17 7.56 2.23
N ARG A 216 -23.68 8.50 1.43
CA ARG A 216 -22.98 9.13 0.33
C ARG A 216 -21.79 9.86 0.92
N TRP A 217 -20.60 9.44 0.51
CA TRP A 217 -19.44 10.30 0.53
C TRP A 217 -19.80 11.60 -0.21
N PRO A 218 -19.48 12.78 0.34
CA PRO A 218 -19.82 14.04 -0.30
C PRO A 218 -19.15 14.08 -1.68
N THR A 219 -19.96 13.93 -2.73
CA THR A 219 -19.55 14.27 -4.10
C THR A 219 -19.76 15.76 -4.25
N SER A 220 -18.76 16.57 -3.89
CA SER A 220 -18.78 18.01 -4.17
C SER A 220 -18.68 18.20 -5.70
N GLY A 221 -19.66 18.93 -6.23
CA GLY A 221 -19.92 19.07 -7.65
C GLY A 221 -18.89 19.94 -8.36
N ARG A 222 -18.43 19.47 -9.53
CA ARG A 222 -17.99 20.35 -10.62
C ARG A 222 -19.23 20.90 -11.32
N GLU A 223 -19.83 21.94 -10.76
CA GLU A 223 -20.74 22.81 -11.52
C GLU A 223 -20.12 24.22 -11.60
N GLY A 224 -19.63 24.52 -12.80
CA GLY A 224 -19.65 25.85 -13.44
C GLY A 224 -19.10 27.06 -12.69
N VAL A 225 -17.93 27.54 -13.11
CA VAL A 225 -17.69 28.99 -13.21
C VAL A 225 -17.17 29.30 -14.61
N ALA A 226 -18.11 29.58 -15.52
CA ALA A 226 -17.88 30.50 -16.62
C ALA A 226 -18.42 31.86 -16.17
N ARG A 227 -17.55 32.85 -16.08
CA ARG A 227 -17.83 34.28 -16.33
C ARG A 227 -16.52 35.01 -16.52
#